data_AF-A0A0G4ERW8-F1
#
_entry.id   AF-A0A0G4ERW8-F1
#
_cell.length_a   1.000
_cell.length_b   1.000
_cell.length_c   1.000
_cell.angle_alpha   90.00
_cell.angle_beta   90.00
_cell.angle_gamma   90.00
#
_symmetry.space_group_name_H-M   'P 1'
#
loop_
_entity.id
_entity.type
_entity.pdbx_description
1 polymer ?
#
loop_
_entity_poly.entity_id
_entity_poly.type
_entity_poly.pdbx_seq_one_letter_code
_entity_poly.pdbx_strand_id
1 'polypeptide(L)'
;MAHSSSAASQAPPAAVPPGCLGADDVDIIFDEGVSPLSRQLLEGIIRRTFTEKAQVTRLIREGADPRASGVARVRGTMGGAPFPFSRYSCLSFAIDSPSNYPFLYAGFGIRHCPPYKWMPVLFPQWPSRQLQRDIMDALIDGGADINAGGDDRPIMVAIRAGNMTAVEALLARQANVRGIWGPVMQLPYFGGAAPSATREYEDALMSIYGRLLQHDSTLAAERSGGDSLVGEAAVAPSIFSQQFIDQYLTLITSHGVDMTARDPVGYTPLHLEAFRGSPFLAEWLCRRITADDVNRGRPPQPHRTPLAAAAIALDHLIEEQQQQGEYRSRRIGEHKTITRTLLRGGAAQSIARMPTAREVDRRRRQLVLTEYATVLSELSEAVMSAINAALAPQRDHSMLLARLLPLAPHHDGAHPHPSPSNMAFGPHEAEAIAWKIGAFLHDPSAAVAAIDEYLIGDAQLRRRVRAAVGHFVKTAATRTSSNREVVGGMASVGGVMVRVPLQCFAVRGSGGRVVGMTGVREVIHRARLDEAVSCGVVGVVKGFNEHLGDHDCQFACRQLGRIDRKTGLFVALGID
;
A
#
# COMPACT_ATOMS: atom_id res chain seq x y z
N MET A 1 -3.22 13.66 -70.08
CA MET A 1 -2.10 13.81 -69.12
C MET A 1 -2.68 14.28 -67.81
N ALA A 2 -2.72 13.41 -66.80
CA ALA A 2 -3.10 13.79 -65.45
C ALA A 2 -2.18 13.01 -64.50
N HIS A 3 -1.29 13.75 -63.85
CA HIS A 3 -0.34 13.24 -62.87
C HIS A 3 -1.08 12.75 -61.62
N SER A 4 -0.86 11.50 -61.24
CA SER A 4 -1.26 10.95 -59.94
C SER A 4 -0.16 11.30 -58.93
N SER A 5 -0.47 12.21 -58.01
CA SER A 5 0.39 12.55 -56.87
C SER A 5 0.18 11.50 -55.78
N SER A 6 1.22 10.71 -55.51
CA SER A 6 1.29 9.78 -54.39
C SER A 6 1.57 10.58 -53.12
N ALA A 7 0.51 10.93 -52.39
CA ALA A 7 0.63 11.43 -51.03
C ALA A 7 0.87 10.24 -50.10
N ALA A 8 2.10 10.09 -49.63
CA ALA A 8 2.43 9.22 -48.52
C ALA A 8 1.58 9.64 -47.31
N SER A 9 0.77 8.71 -46.81
CA SER A 9 -0.08 8.91 -45.63
C SER A 9 0.82 9.11 -44.41
N GLN A 10 1.01 10.36 -43.99
CA GLN A 10 1.53 10.66 -42.67
C GLN A 10 0.45 10.30 -41.65
N ALA A 11 0.77 9.39 -40.74
CA ALA A 11 -0.06 9.14 -39.57
C ALA A 11 -0.28 10.47 -38.82
N PRO A 12 -1.49 10.75 -38.31
CA PRO A 12 -1.74 11.98 -37.59
C PRO A 12 -0.80 12.08 -36.37
N PRO A 13 -0.28 13.28 -36.04
CA PRO A 13 0.55 13.46 -34.86
C PRO A 13 -0.20 12.97 -33.62
N ALA A 14 0.48 12.23 -32.75
CA ALA A 14 -0.10 11.74 -31.51
C ALA A 14 -0.71 12.92 -30.74
N ALA A 15 -1.98 12.81 -30.37
CA ALA A 15 -2.67 13.87 -29.65
C ALA A 15 -1.92 14.18 -28.35
N VAL A 16 -1.49 15.44 -28.18
CA VAL A 16 -0.75 15.87 -26.99
C VAL A 16 -1.69 15.76 -25.77
N PRO A 17 -1.30 15.02 -24.70
CA PRO A 17 -2.14 14.88 -23.53
C PRO A 17 -2.46 16.24 -22.87
N PRO A 18 -3.65 16.41 -22.27
CA PRO A 18 -4.01 17.64 -21.57
C PRO A 18 -2.95 18.03 -20.52
N GLY A 19 -2.48 19.27 -20.55
CA GLY A 19 -1.44 19.77 -19.63
C GLY A 19 0.00 19.54 -20.09
N CYS A 20 0.22 18.86 -21.22
CA CYS A 20 1.52 18.70 -21.87
C CYS A 20 1.70 19.68 -23.04
N LEU A 21 2.94 19.98 -23.38
CA LEU A 21 3.33 20.76 -24.57
C LEU A 21 3.78 19.82 -25.69
N GLY A 22 3.45 20.16 -26.94
CA GLY A 22 4.07 19.51 -28.09
C GLY A 22 5.49 20.02 -28.33
N ALA A 23 6.27 19.29 -29.12
CA ALA A 23 7.59 19.75 -29.55
C ALA A 23 7.56 21.11 -30.27
N ASP A 24 6.44 21.43 -30.94
CA ASP A 24 6.25 22.72 -31.61
C ASP A 24 5.89 23.87 -30.68
N ASP A 25 5.61 23.62 -29.39
CA ASP A 25 5.32 24.67 -28.40
C ASP A 25 6.56 25.05 -27.58
N VAL A 26 7.72 24.48 -27.92
CA VAL A 26 8.97 24.61 -27.17
C VAL A 26 10.07 25.16 -28.07
N ASP A 27 10.84 26.10 -27.52
CA ASP A 27 12.07 26.61 -28.11
C ASP A 27 13.27 26.01 -27.37
N ILE A 28 14.29 25.57 -28.11
CA ILE A 28 15.51 25.01 -27.54
C ILE A 28 16.57 26.11 -27.49
N ILE A 29 17.01 26.46 -26.28
CA ILE A 29 18.12 27.39 -26.08
C ILE A 29 19.40 26.57 -25.97
N PHE A 30 20.30 26.79 -26.92
CA PHE A 30 21.63 26.21 -26.94
C PHE A 30 22.54 26.97 -25.98
N ASP A 31 23.50 26.26 -25.37
CA ASP A 31 24.53 26.89 -24.54
C ASP A 31 25.43 27.83 -25.37
N GLU A 32 26.07 28.79 -24.71
CA GLU A 32 27.03 29.70 -25.35
C GLU A 32 28.21 28.89 -25.92
N GLY A 33 28.51 29.08 -27.21
CA GLY A 33 29.62 28.40 -27.90
C GLY A 33 29.24 27.19 -28.77
N VAL A 34 27.95 26.80 -28.82
CA VAL A 34 27.49 25.72 -29.71
C VAL A 34 27.63 26.12 -31.19
N SER A 35 28.41 25.37 -31.96
CA SER A 35 28.65 25.65 -33.39
C SER A 35 27.38 25.46 -34.25
N PRO A 36 27.28 26.09 -35.44
CA PRO A 36 26.12 25.91 -36.32
C PRO A 36 25.86 24.45 -36.70
N LEU A 37 26.91 23.65 -36.89
CA LEU A 37 26.81 22.21 -37.15
C LEU A 37 26.29 21.43 -35.93
N SER A 38 26.70 21.81 -34.73
CA SER A 38 26.19 21.20 -33.49
C SER A 38 24.72 21.56 -33.24
N ARG A 39 24.30 22.78 -33.62
CA ARG A 39 22.90 23.19 -33.63
C ARG A 39 22.09 22.34 -34.61
N GLN A 40 22.59 22.15 -35.83
CA GLN A 40 21.95 21.29 -36.83
C GLN A 40 21.80 19.85 -36.34
N LEU A 41 22.84 19.31 -35.68
CA LEU A 41 22.79 17.98 -35.06
C LEU A 41 21.69 17.90 -34.00
N LEU A 42 21.65 18.86 -33.06
CA LEU A 42 20.72 18.84 -31.94
C LEU A 42 19.26 19.07 -32.40
N GLU A 43 19.03 20.01 -33.32
CA GLU A 43 17.71 20.22 -33.94
C GLU A 43 17.24 18.99 -34.71
N GLY A 44 18.15 18.33 -35.46
CA GLY A 44 17.82 17.13 -36.21
C GLY A 44 17.46 15.94 -35.31
N ILE A 45 18.13 15.81 -34.16
CA ILE A 45 17.78 14.83 -33.13
C ILE A 45 16.40 15.13 -32.57
N ILE A 46 16.15 16.37 -32.12
CA ILE A 46 14.90 16.75 -31.44
C ILE A 46 13.69 16.60 -32.37
N ARG A 47 13.83 17.03 -33.63
CA ARG A 47 12.77 16.93 -34.65
C ARG A 47 12.72 15.57 -35.34
N ARG A 48 13.61 14.63 -34.98
CA ARG A 48 13.71 13.27 -35.55
C ARG A 48 13.86 13.29 -37.08
N THR A 49 14.67 14.21 -37.62
CA THR A 49 14.85 14.38 -39.07
C THR A 49 15.83 13.38 -39.67
N PHE A 50 16.68 12.74 -38.84
CA PHE A 50 17.63 11.74 -39.30
C PHE A 50 16.93 10.42 -39.60
N THR A 51 17.21 9.86 -40.78
CA THR A 51 16.67 8.57 -41.21
C THR A 51 17.69 7.44 -41.12
N GLU A 52 18.98 7.77 -41.01
CA GLU A 52 20.09 6.81 -41.02
C GLU A 52 21.26 7.23 -40.12
N LYS A 53 21.94 6.24 -39.53
CA LYS A 53 23.16 6.42 -38.69
C LYS A 53 24.25 7.25 -39.39
N ALA A 54 24.40 7.07 -40.70
CA ALA A 54 25.45 7.70 -41.50
C ALA A 54 25.35 9.23 -41.51
N GLN A 55 24.13 9.80 -41.43
CA GLN A 55 23.90 11.25 -41.43
C GLN A 55 24.47 11.90 -40.17
N VAL A 56 24.20 11.31 -38.99
CA VAL A 56 24.75 11.77 -37.71
C VAL A 56 26.26 11.61 -37.67
N THR A 57 26.76 10.43 -38.10
CA THR A 57 28.20 10.16 -38.13
C THR A 57 28.96 11.14 -39.03
N ARG A 58 28.36 11.52 -40.17
CA ARG A 58 28.92 12.51 -41.09
C ARG A 58 28.98 13.90 -40.45
N LEU A 59 27.90 14.37 -39.83
CA LEU A 59 27.88 15.68 -39.16
C LEU A 59 28.94 15.77 -38.05
N ILE A 60 29.11 14.71 -37.26
CA ILE A 60 30.15 14.65 -36.23
C ILE A 60 31.56 14.73 -36.85
N ARG A 61 31.81 14.01 -37.96
CA ARG A 61 33.08 14.09 -38.70
C ARG A 61 33.34 15.46 -39.32
N GLU A 62 32.29 16.19 -39.71
CA GLU A 62 32.36 17.56 -40.22
C GLU A 62 32.58 18.61 -39.11
N GLY A 63 32.59 18.20 -37.84
CA GLY A 63 32.89 19.07 -36.69
C GLY A 63 31.70 19.44 -35.82
N ALA A 64 30.55 18.75 -35.94
CA ALA A 64 29.49 18.86 -34.94
C ALA A 64 29.92 18.23 -33.62
N ASP A 65 29.74 18.94 -32.50
CA ASP A 65 30.06 18.44 -31.17
C ASP A 65 28.87 17.65 -30.60
N PRO A 66 28.99 16.32 -30.41
CA PRO A 66 27.93 15.51 -29.82
C PRO A 66 27.77 15.74 -28.30
N ARG A 67 28.65 16.54 -27.67
CA ARG A 67 28.51 16.99 -26.28
C ARG A 67 27.66 18.25 -26.13
N ALA A 68 27.18 18.82 -27.24
CA ALA A 68 26.30 19.98 -27.19
C ALA A 68 25.06 19.69 -26.31
N SER A 69 24.70 20.68 -25.50
CA SER A 69 23.54 20.66 -24.62
C SER A 69 22.62 21.83 -24.91
N GLY A 70 21.36 21.66 -24.50
CA GLY A 70 20.36 22.71 -24.60
C GLY A 70 19.29 22.61 -23.53
N VAL A 71 18.53 23.68 -23.40
CA VAL A 71 17.41 23.81 -22.46
C VAL A 71 16.12 23.95 -23.25
N ALA A 72 15.11 23.17 -22.88
CA ALA A 72 13.75 23.32 -23.38
C ALA A 72 13.03 24.47 -22.67
N ARG A 73 12.50 25.44 -23.41
CA ARG A 73 11.72 26.57 -22.89
C ARG A 73 10.38 26.66 -23.60
N VAL A 74 9.34 27.02 -22.86
CA VAL A 74 8.02 27.28 -23.44
C VAL A 74 8.09 28.48 -24.39
N ARG A 75 7.65 28.30 -25.64
CA ARG A 75 7.68 29.33 -26.68
C ARG A 75 6.91 30.58 -26.24
N GLY A 76 7.45 31.75 -26.57
CA GLY A 76 6.83 33.05 -26.27
C GLY A 76 7.07 33.59 -24.85
N THR A 77 7.85 32.89 -24.03
CA THR A 77 8.27 33.40 -22.71
C THR A 77 9.58 34.19 -22.82
N MET A 78 9.57 35.49 -22.49
CA MET A 78 10.77 36.35 -22.44
C MET A 78 11.23 36.60 -21.00
N GLY A 79 12.55 36.66 -20.82
CA GLY A 79 13.18 37.29 -19.65
C GLY A 79 13.40 36.38 -18.44
N GLY A 80 14.57 35.74 -18.40
CA GLY A 80 15.09 35.03 -17.22
C GLY A 80 16.16 34.02 -17.63
N ALA A 81 17.31 34.01 -16.94
CA ALA A 81 18.30 32.96 -17.12
C ALA A 81 17.65 31.61 -16.79
N PRO A 82 17.78 30.57 -17.65
CA PRO A 82 17.28 29.25 -17.31
C PRO A 82 17.89 28.81 -15.99
N PHE A 83 17.06 28.38 -15.03
CA PHE A 83 17.55 27.77 -13.79
C PHE A 83 18.44 26.56 -14.14
N PRO A 84 19.48 26.27 -13.35
CA PRO A 84 20.57 25.36 -13.73
C PRO A 84 20.20 23.87 -13.89
N PHE A 85 18.93 23.48 -13.73
CA PHE A 85 18.50 22.09 -13.50
C PHE A 85 17.78 21.40 -14.68
N SER A 86 17.73 21.95 -15.89
CA SER A 86 17.06 21.28 -17.03
C SER A 86 17.88 21.35 -18.32
N ARG A 87 19.17 21.01 -18.21
CA ARG A 87 20.07 20.89 -19.36
C ARG A 87 20.07 19.45 -19.85
N TYR A 88 19.66 19.25 -21.10
CA TYR A 88 19.68 17.94 -21.72
C TYR A 88 20.80 17.89 -22.75
N SER A 89 21.57 16.79 -22.72
CA SER A 89 22.58 16.51 -23.73
C SER A 89 21.93 16.08 -25.06
N CYS A 90 22.67 16.14 -26.17
CA CYS A 90 22.26 15.51 -27.44
C CYS A 90 21.78 14.06 -27.24
N LEU A 91 22.46 13.29 -26.38
CA LEU A 91 22.11 11.90 -26.09
C LEU A 91 20.79 11.78 -25.33
N SER A 92 20.53 12.66 -24.35
CA SER A 92 19.25 12.72 -23.65
C SER A 92 18.10 13.08 -24.60
N PHE A 93 18.31 14.01 -25.53
CA PHE A 93 17.32 14.36 -26.55
C PHE A 93 17.07 13.24 -27.57
N ALA A 94 18.05 12.35 -27.81
CA ALA A 94 17.89 11.21 -28.71
C ALA A 94 16.93 10.13 -28.15
N ILE A 95 16.68 10.12 -26.85
CA ILE A 95 15.72 9.22 -26.20
C ILE A 95 14.30 9.74 -26.48
N ASP A 96 13.39 8.84 -26.78
CA ASP A 96 11.94 9.08 -26.93
C ASP A 96 11.17 8.15 -25.98
N SER A 97 9.84 8.32 -25.92
CA SER A 97 8.96 7.54 -25.05
C SER A 97 8.09 6.60 -25.87
N PRO A 98 8.24 5.26 -25.73
CA PRO A 98 7.43 4.29 -26.48
C PRO A 98 5.92 4.39 -26.17
N SER A 99 5.56 4.75 -24.94
CA SER A 99 4.17 4.92 -24.50
C SER A 99 3.61 6.32 -24.75
N ASN A 100 4.38 7.21 -25.39
CA ASN A 100 4.08 8.65 -25.49
C ASN A 100 3.84 9.33 -24.12
N TYR A 101 4.37 8.74 -23.05
CA TYR A 101 4.33 9.36 -21.74
C TYR A 101 5.38 10.47 -21.66
N PRO A 102 5.03 11.69 -21.18
CA PRO A 102 5.97 12.79 -21.12
C PRO A 102 7.08 12.53 -20.10
N PHE A 103 8.33 12.87 -20.45
CA PHE A 103 9.50 12.55 -19.62
C PHE A 103 10.54 13.68 -19.57
N LEU A 104 10.44 14.67 -20.46
CA LEU A 104 11.26 15.89 -20.47
C LEU A 104 10.37 17.08 -20.12
N TYR A 105 11.00 18.13 -19.57
CA TYR A 105 10.30 19.32 -19.10
C TYR A 105 10.84 20.59 -19.72
N ALA A 106 9.93 21.53 -20.00
CA ALA A 106 10.24 22.90 -20.35
C ALA A 106 9.97 23.85 -19.18
N GLY A 107 10.89 24.80 -18.97
CA GLY A 107 10.78 25.82 -17.93
C GLY A 107 10.05 27.09 -18.40
N PHE A 108 9.36 27.76 -17.47
CA PHE A 108 8.87 29.14 -17.62
C PHE A 108 9.92 30.13 -17.09
N GLY A 109 10.31 31.12 -17.89
CA GLY A 109 11.36 32.10 -17.53
C GLY A 109 11.04 33.11 -16.42
N ILE A 110 9.87 33.05 -15.77
CA ILE A 110 9.38 34.16 -14.92
C ILE A 110 9.83 34.00 -13.46
N ARG A 111 10.59 34.98 -12.93
CA ARG A 111 11.12 35.00 -11.55
C ARG A 111 10.08 35.09 -10.42
N HIS A 112 8.79 35.30 -10.71
CA HIS A 112 7.82 35.78 -9.70
C HIS A 112 6.51 34.97 -9.56
N CYS A 113 6.43 33.74 -10.08
CA CYS A 113 5.30 32.85 -9.79
C CYS A 113 5.76 31.55 -9.11
N PRO A 114 5.67 31.45 -7.77
CA PRO A 114 5.69 30.18 -7.09
C PRO A 114 4.32 29.46 -7.23
N PRO A 115 4.30 28.13 -7.42
CA PRO A 115 5.44 27.25 -7.62
C PRO A 115 5.87 27.22 -9.10
N TYR A 116 7.18 27.17 -9.35
CA TYR A 116 7.79 27.09 -10.67
C TYR A 116 7.10 26.00 -11.51
N LYS A 117 6.32 26.42 -12.52
CA LYS A 117 5.49 25.52 -13.32
C LYS A 117 6.34 24.93 -14.45
N TRP A 118 6.87 23.74 -14.24
CA TRP A 118 7.51 22.93 -15.30
C TRP A 118 6.43 22.26 -16.13
N MET A 119 6.52 22.37 -17.45
CA MET A 119 5.54 21.75 -18.34
C MET A 119 6.13 20.48 -18.98
N PRO A 120 5.45 19.33 -18.83
CA PRO A 120 5.85 18.12 -19.53
C PRO A 120 5.79 18.33 -21.04
N VAL A 121 6.83 17.91 -21.75
CA VAL A 121 6.94 18.03 -23.20
C VAL A 121 6.88 16.64 -23.83
N LEU A 122 6.02 16.49 -24.83
CA LEU A 122 5.96 15.30 -25.67
C LEU A 122 6.80 15.53 -26.93
N PHE A 123 7.90 14.79 -27.04
CA PHE A 123 8.74 14.76 -28.24
C PHE A 123 8.31 13.66 -29.21
N PRO A 124 8.51 13.84 -30.53
CA PRO A 124 8.19 12.82 -31.52
C PRO A 124 9.03 11.55 -31.32
N GLN A 125 8.44 10.41 -31.67
CA GLN A 125 9.12 9.12 -31.67
C GLN A 125 10.02 8.94 -32.90
N TRP A 126 11.06 8.13 -32.76
CA TRP A 126 11.81 7.64 -33.93
C TRP A 126 10.95 6.67 -34.74
N PRO A 127 11.13 6.62 -36.08
CA PRO A 127 10.44 5.64 -36.95
C PRO A 127 10.62 4.18 -36.52
N SER A 128 11.75 3.84 -35.89
CA SER A 128 11.99 2.50 -35.35
C SER A 128 12.90 2.55 -34.13
N ARG A 129 12.79 1.52 -33.26
CA ARG A 129 13.67 1.32 -32.10
C ARG A 129 15.13 1.09 -32.53
N GLN A 130 15.34 0.42 -33.65
CA GLN A 130 16.68 0.19 -34.21
C GLN A 130 17.32 1.51 -34.64
N LEU A 131 16.58 2.39 -35.31
CA LEU A 131 17.11 3.69 -35.71
C LEU A 131 17.47 4.55 -34.48
N GLN A 132 16.62 4.58 -33.45
CA GLN A 132 16.98 5.25 -32.20
C GLN A 132 18.30 4.73 -31.64
N ARG A 133 18.44 3.40 -31.55
CA ARG A 133 19.66 2.75 -31.05
C ARG A 133 20.87 3.12 -31.91
N ASP A 134 20.75 3.06 -33.23
CA ASP A 134 21.83 3.40 -34.15
C ASP A 134 22.28 4.86 -34.02
N ILE A 135 21.33 5.78 -33.82
CA ILE A 135 21.60 7.21 -33.59
C ILE A 135 22.29 7.42 -32.24
N MET A 136 21.79 6.78 -31.16
CA MET A 136 22.46 6.81 -29.85
C MET A 136 23.88 6.25 -29.94
N ASP A 137 24.07 5.12 -30.64
CA ASP A 137 25.37 4.53 -30.88
C ASP A 137 26.30 5.50 -31.63
N ALA A 138 25.82 6.17 -32.69
CA ALA A 138 26.63 7.16 -33.41
C ALA A 138 27.05 8.35 -32.53
N LEU A 139 26.16 8.82 -31.65
CA LEU A 139 26.47 9.91 -30.72
C LEU A 139 27.54 9.48 -29.72
N ILE A 140 27.40 8.30 -29.13
CA ILE A 140 28.37 7.75 -28.17
C ILE A 140 29.72 7.47 -28.86
N ASP A 141 29.70 6.84 -30.05
CA ASP A 141 30.90 6.60 -30.88
C ASP A 141 31.59 7.91 -31.27
N GLY A 142 30.82 8.99 -31.45
CA GLY A 142 31.30 10.34 -31.73
C GLY A 142 31.84 11.10 -30.52
N GLY A 143 31.69 10.55 -29.31
CA GLY A 143 32.22 11.15 -28.07
C GLY A 143 31.19 11.89 -27.22
N ALA A 144 29.88 11.69 -27.42
CA ALA A 144 28.86 12.13 -26.47
C ALA A 144 29.17 11.55 -25.09
N ASP A 145 29.06 12.37 -24.04
CA ASP A 145 29.22 11.90 -22.67
C ASP A 145 27.95 11.15 -22.23
N ILE A 146 28.10 9.84 -22.00
CA ILE A 146 27.03 8.92 -21.60
C ILE A 146 26.43 9.26 -20.22
N ASN A 147 27.12 10.06 -19.42
CA ASN A 147 26.72 10.44 -18.06
C ASN A 147 26.48 11.95 -17.90
N ALA A 148 26.45 12.72 -18.98
CA ALA A 148 26.23 14.17 -18.94
C ALA A 148 24.84 14.53 -18.39
N GLY A 149 24.71 15.69 -17.71
CA GLY A 149 23.40 16.27 -17.39
C GLY A 149 22.90 16.12 -15.95
N GLY A 150 23.73 15.68 -15.00
CA GLY A 150 23.35 15.65 -13.58
C GLY A 150 22.18 14.70 -13.28
N ASP A 151 21.09 15.22 -12.70
CA ASP A 151 19.82 14.50 -12.48
C ASP A 151 19.22 13.97 -13.81
N ASP A 152 19.43 14.71 -14.91
CA ASP A 152 18.91 14.40 -16.24
C ASP A 152 19.86 13.57 -17.11
N ARG A 153 20.74 12.78 -16.47
CA ARG A 153 21.65 11.89 -17.19
C ARG A 153 20.91 10.91 -18.11
N PRO A 154 21.48 10.53 -19.27
CA PRO A 154 20.80 9.72 -20.29
C PRO A 154 20.11 8.47 -19.75
N ILE A 155 20.70 7.77 -18.77
CA ILE A 155 20.06 6.59 -18.17
C ILE A 155 18.81 6.93 -17.36
N MET A 156 18.80 8.04 -16.62
CA MET A 156 17.60 8.52 -15.89
C MET A 156 16.51 8.99 -16.87
N VAL A 157 16.91 9.61 -17.98
CA VAL A 157 15.99 9.98 -19.07
C VAL A 157 15.36 8.74 -19.70
N ALA A 158 16.15 7.69 -19.97
CA ALA A 158 15.66 6.43 -20.52
C ALA A 158 14.68 5.72 -19.59
N ILE A 159 14.95 5.71 -18.28
CA ILE A 159 14.07 5.15 -17.26
C ILE A 159 12.76 5.95 -17.18
N ARG A 160 12.83 7.29 -17.04
CA ARG A 160 11.63 8.15 -17.03
C ARG A 160 10.81 8.04 -18.31
N ALA A 161 11.44 7.80 -19.45
CA ALA A 161 10.76 7.59 -20.73
C ALA A 161 10.13 6.19 -20.87
N GLY A 162 10.38 5.26 -19.93
CA GLY A 162 9.94 3.86 -20.07
C GLY A 162 10.58 3.16 -21.28
N ASN A 163 11.78 3.58 -21.70
CA ASN A 163 12.41 3.13 -22.93
C ASN A 163 13.48 2.05 -22.67
N MET A 164 13.06 0.78 -22.70
CA MET A 164 13.95 -0.37 -22.50
C MET A 164 15.09 -0.41 -23.53
N THR A 165 14.84 -0.13 -24.81
CA THR A 165 15.88 -0.14 -25.84
C THR A 165 17.00 0.85 -25.51
N ALA A 166 16.65 2.05 -25.06
CA ALA A 166 17.63 3.05 -24.65
C ALA A 166 18.38 2.63 -23.37
N VAL A 167 17.68 2.05 -22.38
CA VAL A 167 18.33 1.50 -21.17
C VAL A 167 19.35 0.42 -21.54
N GLU A 168 18.99 -0.55 -22.38
CA GLU A 168 19.90 -1.61 -22.82
C GLU A 168 21.10 -1.08 -23.59
N ALA A 169 20.89 -0.10 -24.50
CA ALA A 169 21.98 0.52 -25.24
C ALA A 169 22.97 1.22 -24.29
N LEU A 170 22.46 1.95 -23.30
CA LEU A 170 23.28 2.64 -22.30
C LEU A 170 24.03 1.67 -21.38
N LEU A 171 23.36 0.61 -20.90
CA LEU A 171 23.99 -0.43 -20.08
C LEU A 171 25.09 -1.18 -20.86
N ALA A 172 24.86 -1.49 -22.15
CA ALA A 172 25.86 -2.13 -23.00
C ALA A 172 27.13 -1.29 -23.18
N ARG A 173 27.02 0.04 -23.06
CA ARG A 173 28.12 1.00 -23.10
C ARG A 173 28.61 1.41 -21.69
N GLN A 174 28.26 0.64 -20.66
CA GLN A 174 28.68 0.86 -19.26
C GLN A 174 28.29 2.24 -18.72
N ALA A 175 27.10 2.74 -19.06
CA ALA A 175 26.53 3.92 -18.42
C ALA A 175 26.54 3.76 -16.89
N ASN A 176 26.90 4.82 -16.18
CA ASN A 176 27.00 4.76 -14.74
C ASN A 176 25.59 4.60 -14.14
N VAL A 177 25.32 3.47 -13.48
CA VAL A 177 24.05 3.25 -12.76
C VAL A 177 24.05 3.90 -11.37
N ARG A 178 25.21 4.23 -10.81
CA ARG A 178 25.36 4.86 -9.49
C ARG A 178 25.71 6.34 -9.60
N GLY A 179 24.70 7.20 -9.50
CA GLY A 179 24.85 8.65 -9.65
C GLY A 179 24.97 9.38 -8.32
N ILE A 180 25.64 10.54 -8.34
CA ILE A 180 25.58 11.54 -7.25
C ILE A 180 24.15 12.12 -7.12
N TRP A 181 23.42 12.09 -8.23
CA TRP A 181 22.15 12.76 -8.48
C TRP A 181 20.92 11.86 -8.26
N GLY A 182 21.09 10.76 -7.52
CA GLY A 182 20.00 9.86 -7.14
C GLY A 182 20.08 8.45 -7.77
N PRO A 183 19.43 7.45 -7.13
CA PRO A 183 19.47 6.07 -7.56
C PRO A 183 18.60 5.83 -8.81
N VAL A 184 19.07 4.98 -9.73
CA VAL A 184 18.31 4.63 -10.95
C VAL A 184 17.00 3.91 -10.66
N MET A 185 16.88 3.31 -9.49
CA MET A 185 15.68 2.63 -9.04
C MET A 185 14.62 3.60 -8.50
N GLN A 186 14.92 4.88 -8.30
CA GLN A 186 13.94 5.85 -7.81
C GLN A 186 12.75 5.94 -8.78
N LEU A 187 11.54 5.98 -8.21
CA LEU A 187 10.33 6.21 -9.00
C LEU A 187 10.39 7.62 -9.61
N PRO A 188 10.10 7.76 -10.93
CA PRO A 188 10.03 9.06 -11.58
C PRO A 188 9.10 10.03 -10.83
N TYR A 189 9.64 11.19 -10.49
CA TYR A 189 8.84 12.28 -9.93
C TYR A 189 8.31 13.16 -11.05
N PHE A 190 6.99 13.24 -11.15
CA PHE A 190 6.31 14.14 -12.07
C PHE A 190 5.62 15.26 -11.29
N GLY A 191 5.89 16.51 -11.66
CA GLY A 191 5.15 17.65 -11.11
C GLY A 191 3.65 17.54 -11.40
N GLY A 192 2.82 18.23 -10.61
CA GLY A 192 1.35 18.09 -10.58
C GLY A 192 0.58 18.44 -11.88
N ALA A 193 1.25 18.64 -13.01
CA ALA A 193 0.66 18.83 -14.33
C ALA A 193 0.76 17.58 -15.23
N ALA A 194 1.45 16.52 -14.80
CA ALA A 194 1.57 15.29 -15.60
C ALA A 194 0.29 14.45 -15.53
N PRO A 195 -0.08 13.76 -16.63
CA PRO A 195 -1.21 12.84 -16.64
C PRO A 195 -0.95 11.63 -15.74
N SER A 196 -2.00 10.93 -15.30
CA SER A 196 -1.84 9.63 -14.62
C SER A 196 -1.03 8.66 -15.50
N ALA A 197 -0.21 7.83 -14.87
CA ALA A 197 0.57 6.81 -15.55
C ALA A 197 -0.35 5.83 -16.28
N THR A 198 -0.02 5.47 -17.52
CA THR A 198 -0.75 4.40 -18.23
C THR A 198 -0.22 3.05 -17.79
N ARG A 199 -1.04 2.01 -17.93
CA ARG A 199 -0.64 0.64 -17.59
C ARG A 199 0.57 0.19 -18.41
N GLU A 200 0.62 0.56 -19.69
CA GLU A 200 1.74 0.24 -20.58
C GLU A 200 3.04 0.88 -20.10
N TYR A 201 2.96 2.10 -19.55
CA TYR A 201 4.11 2.79 -18.97
C TYR A 201 4.57 2.15 -17.66
N GLU A 202 3.64 1.78 -16.79
CA GLU A 202 3.91 1.04 -15.55
C GLU A 202 4.58 -0.31 -15.81
N ASP A 203 4.06 -1.09 -16.77
CA ASP A 203 4.63 -2.38 -17.17
C ASP A 203 6.04 -2.23 -17.76
N ALA A 204 6.28 -1.16 -18.53
CA ALA A 204 7.59 -0.83 -19.07
C ALA A 204 8.59 -0.45 -17.96
N LEU A 205 8.18 0.39 -17.00
CA LEU A 205 9.00 0.74 -15.82
C LEU A 205 9.34 -0.50 -14.99
N MET A 206 8.37 -1.37 -14.70
CA MET A 206 8.61 -2.62 -13.96
C MET A 206 9.61 -3.51 -14.67
N SER A 207 9.51 -3.63 -16.00
CA SER A 207 10.47 -4.39 -16.81
C SER A 207 11.87 -3.80 -16.72
N ILE A 208 11.99 -2.47 -16.80
CA ILE A 208 13.27 -1.74 -16.67
C ILE A 208 13.89 -1.98 -15.29
N TYR A 209 13.11 -1.86 -14.20
CA TYR A 209 13.60 -2.13 -12.85
C TYR A 209 14.05 -3.58 -12.68
N GLY A 210 13.31 -4.55 -13.23
CA GLY A 210 13.74 -5.95 -13.28
C GLY A 210 15.07 -6.12 -14.01
N ARG A 211 15.26 -5.45 -15.15
CA ARG A 211 16.50 -5.50 -15.93
C ARG A 211 17.68 -4.84 -15.21
N LEU A 212 17.46 -3.73 -14.51
CA LEU A 212 18.46 -3.05 -13.68
C LEU A 212 18.92 -3.94 -12.53
N LEU A 213 18.01 -4.63 -11.86
CA LEU A 213 18.34 -5.56 -10.78
C LEU A 213 19.03 -6.84 -11.27
N GLN A 214 18.74 -7.29 -12.49
CA GLN A 214 19.52 -8.33 -13.16
C GLN A 214 20.94 -7.88 -13.49
N HIS A 215 21.13 -6.60 -13.82
CA HIS A 215 22.46 -6.04 -14.05
C HIS A 215 23.24 -5.89 -12.73
N ASP A 216 22.59 -5.36 -11.70
CA ASP A 216 23.17 -5.20 -10.37
C ASP A 216 22.06 -5.22 -9.31
N SER A 217 21.97 -6.31 -8.56
CA SER A 217 20.92 -6.50 -7.55
C SER A 217 21.06 -5.56 -6.36
N THR A 218 22.26 -5.00 -6.12
CA THR A 218 22.49 -4.12 -4.98
C THR A 218 21.92 -2.72 -5.20
N LEU A 219 21.46 -2.40 -6.43
CA LEU A 219 20.72 -1.17 -6.73
C LEU A 219 19.44 -1.04 -5.90
N ALA A 220 18.83 -2.15 -5.48
CA ALA A 220 17.65 -2.13 -4.60
C ALA A 220 17.92 -1.52 -3.22
N ALA A 221 19.16 -1.59 -2.74
CA ALA A 221 19.55 -1.08 -1.41
C ALA A 221 20.10 0.35 -1.46
N GLU A 222 20.08 0.99 -2.62
CA GLU A 222 20.56 2.36 -2.76
C GLU A 222 19.68 3.37 -2.02
N ARG A 223 20.29 4.52 -1.70
CA ARG A 223 19.68 5.57 -0.90
C ARG A 223 19.85 6.91 -1.60
N SER A 224 18.80 7.72 -1.60
CA SER A 224 18.80 9.07 -2.18
C SER A 224 18.76 10.10 -1.07
N GLY A 225 19.76 10.96 -0.93
CA GLY A 225 19.82 11.91 0.21
C GLY A 225 19.80 11.24 1.59
N GLY A 226 20.06 9.92 1.63
CA GLY A 226 19.93 9.09 2.80
C GLY A 226 18.53 8.48 3.05
N ASP A 227 17.51 8.82 2.27
CA ASP A 227 16.22 8.11 2.27
C ASP A 227 16.33 6.77 1.52
N SER A 228 15.64 5.74 2.02
CA SER A 228 15.55 4.44 1.34
C SER A 228 14.57 4.52 0.16
N LEU A 229 14.75 3.68 -0.86
CA LEU A 229 13.79 3.58 -1.97
C LEU A 229 12.36 3.27 -1.51
N VAL A 230 12.20 2.57 -0.39
CA VAL A 230 10.88 2.32 0.23
C VAL A 230 10.26 3.63 0.73
N GLY A 231 11.04 4.48 1.42
CA GLY A 231 10.57 5.79 1.90
C GLY A 231 10.40 6.83 0.79
N GLU A 232 11.06 6.65 -0.36
CA GLU A 232 10.83 7.47 -1.56
C GLU A 232 9.50 7.10 -2.25
N ALA A 233 9.10 5.82 -2.22
CA ALA A 233 7.81 5.38 -2.74
C ALA A 233 6.61 6.05 -2.03
N ALA A 234 6.81 6.53 -0.81
CA ALA A 234 5.88 7.40 -0.06
C ALA A 234 5.51 8.69 -0.79
N VAL A 235 6.52 9.27 -1.43
CA VAL A 235 6.48 10.59 -2.07
C VAL A 235 6.19 10.42 -3.56
N ALA A 236 6.12 9.18 -4.03
CA ALA A 236 5.78 8.88 -5.41
C ALA A 236 4.50 9.65 -5.77
N PRO A 237 4.50 10.41 -6.87
CA PRO A 237 3.34 11.20 -7.23
C PRO A 237 2.13 10.28 -7.39
N SER A 238 0.93 10.79 -7.07
CA SER A 238 -0.35 10.04 -7.14
C SER A 238 -0.78 9.62 -8.55
N ILE A 239 0.15 9.63 -9.51
CA ILE A 239 -0.07 9.23 -10.90
C ILE A 239 -0.01 7.72 -11.08
N PHE A 240 0.68 7.00 -10.19
CA PHE A 240 0.89 5.56 -10.29
C PHE A 240 -0.27 4.80 -9.63
N SER A 241 -0.61 3.65 -10.20
CA SER A 241 -1.57 2.72 -9.65
C SER A 241 -1.03 2.06 -8.37
N GLN A 242 -1.94 1.72 -7.44
CA GLN A 242 -1.57 1.01 -6.21
C GLN A 242 -0.92 -0.35 -6.53
N GLN A 243 -1.40 -1.03 -7.57
CA GLN A 243 -0.86 -2.30 -8.03
C GLN A 243 0.61 -2.17 -8.46
N PHE A 244 0.96 -1.11 -9.19
CA PHE A 244 2.35 -0.85 -9.59
C PHE A 244 3.24 -0.60 -8.38
N ILE A 245 2.79 0.22 -7.41
CA ILE A 245 3.55 0.50 -6.19
C ILE A 245 3.77 -0.80 -5.38
N ASP A 246 2.76 -1.66 -5.26
CA ASP A 246 2.88 -2.98 -4.61
C ASP A 246 3.94 -3.86 -5.28
N GLN A 247 3.93 -3.91 -6.62
CA GLN A 247 4.88 -4.69 -7.40
C GLN A 247 6.30 -4.14 -7.26
N TYR A 248 6.46 -2.82 -7.34
CA TYR A 248 7.75 -2.15 -7.16
C TYR A 248 8.32 -2.40 -5.76
N LEU A 249 7.52 -2.21 -4.70
CA LEU A 249 7.92 -2.46 -3.31
C LEU A 249 8.29 -3.93 -3.09
N THR A 250 7.52 -4.86 -3.66
CA THR A 250 7.82 -6.30 -3.61
C THR A 250 9.10 -6.63 -4.34
N LEU A 251 9.32 -6.04 -5.52
CA LEU A 251 10.54 -6.22 -6.31
C LEU A 251 11.78 -5.78 -5.51
N ILE A 252 11.82 -4.53 -5.02
CA ILE A 252 13.01 -4.04 -4.30
C ILE A 252 13.25 -4.84 -3.01
N THR A 253 12.21 -5.23 -2.28
CA THR A 253 12.39 -5.96 -1.01
C THR A 253 12.74 -7.44 -1.20
N SER A 254 12.45 -8.03 -2.34
CA SER A 254 12.92 -9.39 -2.67
C SER A 254 14.46 -9.49 -2.72
N HIS A 255 15.16 -8.35 -2.85
CA HIS A 255 16.62 -8.25 -2.82
C HIS A 255 17.19 -7.89 -1.43
N GLY A 256 16.44 -8.09 -0.34
CA GLY A 256 16.97 -7.99 1.02
C GLY A 256 17.12 -6.56 1.57
N VAL A 257 16.36 -5.61 1.03
CA VAL A 257 16.38 -4.20 1.46
C VAL A 257 15.89 -4.06 2.90
N ASP A 258 16.65 -3.35 3.72
CA ASP A 258 16.25 -3.01 5.09
C ASP A 258 15.13 -1.95 5.09
N MET A 259 13.89 -2.42 5.33
CA MET A 259 12.68 -1.58 5.43
C MET A 259 12.67 -0.70 6.69
N THR A 260 13.63 -0.86 7.60
CA THR A 260 13.70 -0.18 8.89
C THR A 260 14.89 0.76 9.01
N ALA A 261 15.71 0.86 7.95
CA ALA A 261 16.90 1.68 7.90
C ALA A 261 16.59 3.16 8.18
N ARG A 262 17.35 3.78 9.08
CA ARG A 262 17.18 5.20 9.41
C ARG A 262 17.88 6.09 8.40
N ASP A 263 17.23 7.17 7.98
CA ASP A 263 17.84 8.28 7.25
C ASP A 263 18.93 8.97 8.10
N PRO A 264 19.73 9.90 7.53
CA PRO A 264 20.78 10.62 8.25
C PRO A 264 20.26 11.44 9.44
N VAL A 265 18.97 11.75 9.45
CA VAL A 265 18.29 12.55 10.46
C VAL A 265 17.73 11.65 11.58
N GLY A 266 17.66 10.33 11.37
CA GLY A 266 17.22 9.30 12.32
C GLY A 266 15.79 8.76 12.08
N TYR A 267 15.12 9.15 10.99
CA TYR A 267 13.78 8.69 10.62
C TYR A 267 13.83 7.36 9.89
N THR A 268 12.93 6.43 10.27
CA THR A 268 12.68 5.22 9.47
C THR A 268 11.66 5.54 8.37
N PRO A 269 11.50 4.69 7.33
CA PRO A 269 10.48 4.88 6.29
C PRO A 269 9.09 5.08 6.90
N LEU A 270 8.75 4.30 7.93
CA LEU A 270 7.47 4.42 8.62
C LEU A 270 7.25 5.79 9.29
N HIS A 271 8.30 6.48 9.75
CA HIS A 271 8.15 7.84 10.25
C HIS A 271 7.82 8.83 9.12
N LEU A 272 8.47 8.68 7.97
CA LEU A 272 8.24 9.52 6.81
C LEU A 272 6.81 9.33 6.30
N GLU A 273 6.33 8.07 6.22
CA GLU A 273 4.92 7.78 5.90
C GLU A 273 3.94 8.43 6.85
N ALA A 274 4.19 8.25 8.16
CA ALA A 274 3.34 8.75 9.20
C ALA A 274 3.19 10.28 9.14
N PHE A 275 4.26 10.97 8.74
CA PHE A 275 4.27 12.42 8.60
C PHE A 275 3.72 12.92 7.26
N ARG A 276 3.96 12.20 6.16
CA ARG A 276 3.61 12.63 4.80
C ARG A 276 2.15 12.32 4.43
N GLY A 277 1.62 11.20 4.90
CA GLY A 277 0.19 10.87 4.73
C GLY A 277 -0.13 9.75 3.74
N SER A 278 0.63 8.65 3.68
CA SER A 278 0.28 7.47 2.85
C SER A 278 -0.27 6.30 3.71
N PRO A 279 -1.60 6.09 3.77
CA PRO A 279 -2.20 4.99 4.53
C PRO A 279 -1.77 3.61 4.04
N PHE A 280 -1.65 3.47 2.72
CA PHE A 280 -1.31 2.22 2.07
C PHE A 280 0.10 1.76 2.40
N LEU A 281 1.10 2.64 2.29
CA LEU A 281 2.48 2.28 2.57
C LEU A 281 2.69 2.02 4.07
N ALA A 282 1.96 2.74 4.94
CA ALA A 282 1.94 2.44 6.37
C ALA A 282 1.40 1.02 6.66
N GLU A 283 0.33 0.60 5.99
CA GLU A 283 -0.24 -0.75 6.12
C GLU A 283 0.73 -1.82 5.61
N TRP A 284 1.31 -1.59 4.44
CA TRP A 284 2.29 -2.49 3.82
C TRP A 284 3.52 -2.69 4.71
N LEU A 285 4.06 -1.60 5.28
CA LEU A 285 5.19 -1.66 6.20
C LEU A 285 4.82 -2.41 7.50
N CYS A 286 3.68 -2.09 8.11
CA CYS A 286 3.24 -2.73 9.36
C CYS A 286 3.08 -4.25 9.22
N ARG A 287 2.73 -4.75 8.02
CA ARG A 287 2.63 -6.19 7.74
C ARG A 287 3.98 -6.91 7.63
N ARG A 288 5.08 -6.18 7.43
CA ARG A 288 6.39 -6.76 7.11
C ARG A 288 7.49 -6.47 8.14
N ILE A 289 7.27 -5.51 9.04
CA ILE A 289 8.24 -5.16 10.10
C ILE A 289 7.75 -5.65 11.47
N THR A 290 8.65 -5.71 12.45
CA THR A 290 8.29 -6.17 13.81
C THR A 290 7.58 -5.08 14.61
N ALA A 291 6.88 -5.48 15.68
CA ALA A 291 6.26 -4.51 16.60
C ALA A 291 7.30 -3.58 17.26
N ASP A 292 8.56 -4.02 17.46
CA ASP A 292 9.64 -3.15 17.95
C ASP A 292 9.98 -2.06 16.92
N ASP A 293 10.04 -2.43 15.64
CA ASP A 293 10.30 -1.49 14.54
C ASP A 293 9.18 -0.45 14.41
N VAL A 294 7.92 -0.86 14.56
CA VAL A 294 6.75 0.05 14.57
C VAL A 294 6.85 1.06 15.72
N ASN A 295 7.34 0.63 16.89
CA ASN A 295 7.49 1.46 18.08
C ASN A 295 8.86 2.17 18.17
N ARG A 296 9.71 2.03 17.16
CA ARG A 296 11.09 2.53 17.19
C ARG A 296 11.10 4.05 17.18
N GLY A 297 11.61 4.66 18.24
CA GLY A 297 11.82 6.10 18.30
C GLY A 297 13.01 6.57 17.48
N ARG A 298 12.98 7.81 17.02
CA ARG A 298 14.10 8.51 16.37
C ARG A 298 15.17 8.92 17.41
N PRO A 299 16.46 8.57 17.25
CA PRO A 299 17.52 9.09 18.12
C PRO A 299 17.81 10.56 17.80
N PRO A 300 18.14 11.41 18.79
CA PRO A 300 18.22 11.13 20.23
C PRO A 300 16.88 11.27 20.98
N GLN A 301 15.75 11.42 20.26
CA GLN A 301 14.42 11.69 20.81
C GLN A 301 13.52 10.43 20.78
N PRO A 302 13.67 9.46 21.72
CA PRO A 302 12.95 8.18 21.67
C PRO A 302 11.42 8.31 21.72
N HIS A 303 10.89 9.46 22.16
CA HIS A 303 9.46 9.80 22.14
C HIS A 303 8.93 10.12 20.73
N ARG A 304 9.81 10.44 19.77
CA ARG A 304 9.47 10.65 18.35
C ARG A 304 9.37 9.29 17.68
N THR A 305 8.25 8.59 17.91
CA THR A 305 7.91 7.35 17.20
C THR A 305 7.11 7.67 15.93
N PRO A 306 6.88 6.69 15.02
CA PRO A 306 6.00 6.88 13.88
C PRO A 306 4.60 7.34 14.30
N LEU A 307 4.05 6.79 15.39
CA LEU A 307 2.76 7.21 15.93
C LEU A 307 2.77 8.68 16.38
N ALA A 308 3.86 9.14 17.01
CA ALA A 308 4.01 10.54 17.37
C ALA A 308 4.13 11.44 16.12
N ALA A 309 4.80 10.98 15.06
CA ALA A 309 4.90 11.71 13.79
C ALA A 309 3.52 11.90 13.12
N ALA A 310 2.69 10.84 13.08
CA ALA A 310 1.31 10.92 12.60
C ALA A 310 0.47 11.91 13.41
N ALA A 311 0.59 11.89 14.74
CA ALA A 311 -0.12 12.81 15.61
C ALA A 311 0.28 14.28 15.37
N ILE A 312 1.56 14.56 15.14
CA ILE A 312 2.06 15.90 14.83
C ILE A 312 1.52 16.40 13.49
N ALA A 313 1.57 15.55 12.46
CA ALA A 313 1.07 15.90 11.13
C ALA A 313 -0.45 16.16 11.14
N LEU A 314 -1.21 15.28 11.81
CA LEU A 314 -2.67 15.45 11.99
C LEU A 314 -3.00 16.74 12.74
N ASP A 315 -2.27 17.05 13.81
CA ASP A 315 -2.43 18.25 14.61
C ASP A 315 -2.19 19.53 13.79
N HIS A 316 -1.09 19.58 13.02
CA HIS A 316 -0.81 20.70 12.11
C HIS A 316 -1.93 20.86 11.06
N LEU A 317 -2.43 19.77 10.47
CA LEU A 317 -3.54 19.83 9.51
C LEU A 317 -4.86 20.33 10.13
N ILE A 318 -5.11 20.06 11.42
CA ILE A 318 -6.29 20.56 12.15
C ILE A 318 -6.13 22.04 12.53
N GLU A 319 -4.92 22.54 12.72
CA GLU A 319 -4.68 23.96 12.99
C GLU A 319 -4.65 24.83 11.73
N GLU A 320 -4.17 24.32 10.60
CA GLU A 320 -4.04 25.08 9.35
C GLU A 320 -5.39 25.45 8.72
N GLN A 321 -5.87 26.68 8.90
CA GLN A 321 -7.14 27.18 8.35
C GLN A 321 -7.09 27.61 6.87
N GLN A 322 -5.91 27.67 6.24
CA GLN A 322 -5.73 28.33 4.94
C GLN A 322 -5.91 27.43 3.70
N GLN A 323 -6.05 26.11 3.85
CA GLN A 323 -6.18 25.18 2.72
C GLN A 323 -7.64 24.98 2.26
N GLN A 324 -7.84 24.71 0.96
CA GLN A 324 -9.15 24.35 0.39
C GLN A 324 -9.80 23.20 1.18
N GLY A 325 -11.06 23.40 1.61
CA GLY A 325 -11.72 22.54 2.61
C GLY A 325 -11.79 21.05 2.25
N GLU A 326 -11.98 20.71 0.97
CA GLU A 326 -12.04 19.31 0.52
C GLU A 326 -10.68 18.60 0.56
N TYR A 327 -9.63 19.23 0.01
CA TYR A 327 -8.26 18.69 0.04
C TYR A 327 -7.77 18.48 1.48
N ARG A 328 -8.06 19.46 2.35
CA ARG A 328 -7.74 19.37 3.78
C ARG A 328 -8.50 18.23 4.46
N SER A 329 -9.81 18.10 4.20
CA SER A 329 -10.64 17.03 4.77
C SER A 329 -10.12 15.65 4.36
N ARG A 330 -9.71 15.50 3.09
CA ARG A 330 -9.08 14.28 2.59
C ARG A 330 -7.78 13.96 3.35
N ARG A 331 -6.88 14.94 3.50
CA ARG A 331 -5.62 14.76 4.23
C ARG A 331 -5.81 14.43 5.70
N ILE A 332 -6.78 15.05 6.36
CA ILE A 332 -7.16 14.71 7.74
C ILE A 332 -7.63 13.26 7.80
N GLY A 333 -8.48 12.84 6.85
CA GLY A 333 -8.91 11.45 6.74
C GLY A 333 -7.74 10.47 6.57
N GLU A 334 -6.81 10.76 5.67
CA GLU A 334 -5.60 9.95 5.43
C GLU A 334 -4.76 9.78 6.71
N HIS A 335 -4.51 10.86 7.46
CA HIS A 335 -3.71 10.80 8.69
C HIS A 335 -4.42 10.08 9.84
N LYS A 336 -5.75 10.17 9.91
CA LYS A 336 -6.54 9.33 10.83
C LYS A 336 -6.41 7.86 10.49
N THR A 337 -6.55 7.50 9.22
CA THR A 337 -6.37 6.12 8.75
C THR A 337 -4.98 5.60 9.09
N ILE A 338 -3.92 6.38 8.85
CA ILE A 338 -2.54 6.01 9.22
C ILE A 338 -2.41 5.78 10.72
N THR A 339 -2.95 6.69 11.54
CA THR A 339 -2.92 6.55 13.00
C THR A 339 -3.57 5.22 13.42
N ARG A 340 -4.73 4.88 12.86
CA ARG A 340 -5.40 3.59 13.10
C ARG A 340 -4.59 2.40 12.61
N THR A 341 -3.98 2.48 11.43
CA THR A 341 -3.13 1.43 10.87
C THR A 341 -1.91 1.17 11.75
N LEU A 342 -1.24 2.21 12.24
CA LEU A 342 -0.12 2.08 13.18
C LEU A 342 -0.56 1.41 14.49
N LEU A 343 -1.72 1.78 15.02
CA LEU A 343 -2.28 1.17 16.24
C LEU A 343 -2.62 -0.32 16.04
N ARG A 344 -3.24 -0.67 14.90
CA ARG A 344 -3.46 -2.07 14.48
C ARG A 344 -2.14 -2.82 14.26
N GLY A 345 -1.09 -2.11 13.84
CA GLY A 345 0.30 -2.59 13.71
C GLY A 345 1.06 -2.74 15.03
N GLY A 346 0.44 -2.46 16.18
CA GLY A 346 1.06 -2.64 17.50
C GLY A 346 1.74 -1.39 18.06
N ALA A 347 1.45 -0.20 17.53
CA ALA A 347 2.03 1.06 18.03
C ALA A 347 1.50 1.51 19.41
N ALA A 348 0.59 0.77 20.05
CA ALA A 348 -0.04 1.17 21.32
C ALA A 348 0.97 1.50 22.43
N GLN A 349 2.08 0.77 22.51
CA GLN A 349 3.17 1.05 23.47
C GLN A 349 3.80 2.45 23.28
N SER A 350 3.78 2.99 22.07
CA SER A 350 4.27 4.34 21.77
C SER A 350 3.47 5.43 22.45
N ILE A 351 2.19 5.20 22.79
CA ILE A 351 1.34 6.19 23.46
C ILE A 351 1.94 6.61 24.80
N ALA A 352 2.49 5.66 25.57
CA ALA A 352 3.14 5.94 26.85
C ALA A 352 4.40 6.81 26.71
N ARG A 353 5.07 6.77 25.55
CA ARG A 353 6.27 7.56 25.25
C ARG A 353 5.96 8.98 24.78
N MET A 354 4.71 9.28 24.41
CA MET A 354 4.33 10.62 23.94
C MET A 354 4.44 11.65 25.08
N PRO A 355 5.02 12.84 24.81
CA PRO A 355 5.14 13.88 25.83
C PRO A 355 3.78 14.38 26.30
N THR A 356 3.73 14.90 27.52
CA THR A 356 2.51 15.46 28.15
C THR A 356 2.78 16.80 28.85
N ALA A 357 3.98 17.36 28.65
CA ALA A 357 4.42 18.57 29.34
C ALA A 357 3.70 19.83 28.83
N ARG A 358 3.56 19.97 27.51
CA ARG A 358 2.92 21.13 26.87
C ARG A 358 1.49 20.80 26.46
N GLU A 359 0.68 21.84 26.31
CA GLU A 359 -0.72 21.68 25.90
C GLU A 359 -0.85 21.06 24.51
N VAL A 360 0.01 21.48 23.57
CA VAL A 360 0.12 20.88 22.23
C VAL A 360 0.44 19.38 22.31
N ASP A 361 1.28 18.96 23.26
CA ASP A 361 1.64 17.55 23.43
C ASP A 361 0.45 16.73 23.97
N ARG A 362 -0.29 17.28 24.95
CA ARG A 362 -1.54 16.66 25.46
C ARG A 362 -2.59 16.53 24.37
N ARG A 363 -2.78 17.57 23.55
CA ARG A 363 -3.71 17.57 22.43
C ARG A 363 -3.35 16.50 21.40
N ARG A 364 -2.08 16.41 20.98
CA ARG A 364 -1.59 15.36 20.06
C ARG A 364 -1.82 13.96 20.60
N ARG A 365 -1.54 13.75 21.89
CA ARG A 365 -1.83 12.47 22.56
C ARG A 365 -3.33 12.17 22.57
N GLN A 366 -4.17 13.16 22.82
CA GLN A 366 -5.62 12.98 22.81
C GLN A 366 -6.17 12.60 21.43
N LEU A 367 -5.61 13.15 20.34
CA LEU A 367 -5.98 12.75 18.98
C LEU A 367 -5.74 11.24 18.77
N VAL A 368 -4.58 10.73 19.20
CA VAL A 368 -4.24 9.31 19.11
C VAL A 368 -5.17 8.44 19.96
N LEU A 369 -5.47 8.86 21.19
CA LEU A 369 -6.38 8.12 22.09
C LEU A 369 -7.79 8.01 21.50
N THR A 370 -8.29 9.08 20.87
CA THR A 370 -9.60 9.08 20.20
C THR A 370 -9.62 8.08 19.05
N GLU A 371 -8.61 8.11 18.17
CA GLU A 371 -8.53 7.15 17.06
C GLU A 371 -8.32 5.71 17.56
N TYR A 372 -7.64 5.51 18.70
CA TYR A 372 -7.49 4.18 19.27
C TYR A 372 -8.79 3.63 19.86
N ALA A 373 -9.61 4.49 20.48
CA ALA A 373 -10.97 4.11 20.89
C ALA A 373 -11.81 3.65 19.71
N THR A 374 -11.66 4.30 18.54
CA THR A 374 -12.30 3.87 17.29
C THR A 374 -11.82 2.49 16.85
N VAL A 375 -10.51 2.22 16.83
CA VAL A 375 -9.96 0.88 16.49
C VAL A 375 -10.50 -0.20 17.45
N LEU A 376 -10.49 0.07 18.75
CA LEU A 376 -11.03 -0.89 19.72
C LEU A 376 -12.53 -1.09 19.54
N SER A 377 -13.29 -0.10 19.09
CA SER A 377 -14.72 -0.23 18.83
C SER A 377 -15.00 -1.01 17.55
N GLU A 378 -14.31 -0.72 16.46
CA GLU A 378 -14.40 -1.47 15.20
C GLU A 378 -13.98 -2.94 15.36
N LEU A 379 -13.08 -3.26 16.29
CA LEU A 379 -12.64 -4.63 16.57
C LEU A 379 -13.82 -5.55 16.98
N SER A 380 -14.83 -5.05 17.70
CA SER A 380 -15.98 -5.90 18.07
C SER A 380 -16.77 -6.33 16.84
N GLU A 381 -16.98 -5.40 15.90
CA GLU A 381 -17.68 -5.67 14.64
C GLU A 381 -16.88 -6.60 13.74
N ALA A 382 -15.57 -6.37 13.62
CA ALA A 382 -14.66 -7.23 12.86
C ALA A 382 -14.69 -8.68 13.38
N VAL A 383 -14.67 -8.86 14.71
CA VAL A 383 -14.75 -10.18 15.34
C VAL A 383 -16.08 -10.88 15.05
N MET A 384 -17.20 -10.16 15.18
CA MET A 384 -18.51 -10.76 14.92
C MET A 384 -18.69 -11.12 13.45
N SER A 385 -18.20 -10.28 12.54
CA SER A 385 -18.17 -10.55 11.10
C SER A 385 -17.36 -11.81 10.79
N ALA A 386 -16.14 -11.92 11.34
CA ALA A 386 -15.27 -13.08 11.17
C ALA A 386 -15.90 -14.39 11.67
N ILE A 387 -16.53 -14.37 12.85
CA ILE A 387 -17.24 -15.53 13.41
C ILE A 387 -18.40 -15.94 12.50
N ASN A 388 -19.17 -14.98 12.02
CA ASN A 388 -20.32 -15.26 11.16
C ASN A 388 -19.90 -15.84 9.81
N ALA A 389 -18.86 -15.28 9.19
CA ALA A 389 -18.29 -15.79 7.94
C ALA A 389 -17.79 -17.24 8.10
N ALA A 390 -17.08 -17.53 9.19
CA ALA A 390 -16.53 -18.86 9.46
C ALA A 390 -17.59 -19.95 9.72
N LEU A 391 -18.74 -19.57 10.27
CA LEU A 391 -19.85 -20.48 10.55
C LEU A 391 -20.92 -20.52 9.44
N ALA A 392 -20.88 -19.59 8.47
CA ALA A 392 -21.88 -19.51 7.41
C ALA A 392 -21.98 -20.80 6.59
N PRO A 393 -20.87 -21.40 6.10
CA PRO A 393 -20.97 -22.64 5.33
C PRO A 393 -21.62 -23.77 6.13
N GLN A 394 -21.26 -23.95 7.40
CA GLN A 394 -21.93 -24.93 8.27
C GLN A 394 -23.43 -24.63 8.39
N ARG A 395 -23.82 -23.39 8.67
CA ARG A 395 -25.23 -23.02 8.88
C ARG A 395 -26.06 -23.29 7.63
N ASP A 396 -25.57 -22.88 6.47
CA ASP A 396 -26.29 -23.01 5.20
C ASP A 396 -26.49 -24.48 4.81
N HIS A 397 -25.43 -25.29 4.91
CA HIS A 397 -25.50 -26.71 4.61
C HIS A 397 -26.32 -27.49 5.63
N SER A 398 -26.24 -27.14 6.92
CA SER A 398 -27.07 -27.77 7.96
C SER A 398 -28.55 -27.46 7.74
N MET A 399 -28.90 -26.23 7.35
CA MET A 399 -30.30 -25.87 7.03
C MET A 399 -30.81 -26.64 5.81
N LEU A 400 -29.99 -26.80 4.78
CA LEU A 400 -30.35 -27.57 3.59
C LEU A 400 -30.54 -29.06 3.94
N LEU A 401 -29.57 -29.67 4.63
CA LEU A 401 -29.62 -31.08 5.03
C LEU A 401 -30.80 -31.38 5.94
N ALA A 402 -31.13 -30.49 6.88
CA ALA A 402 -32.28 -30.67 7.77
C ALA A 402 -33.61 -30.77 6.99
N ARG A 403 -33.71 -30.11 5.83
CA ARG A 403 -34.89 -30.19 4.94
C ARG A 403 -34.88 -31.42 4.05
N LEU A 404 -33.71 -31.90 3.64
CA LEU A 404 -33.55 -33.04 2.73
C LEU A 404 -33.60 -34.40 3.43
N LEU A 405 -33.10 -34.49 4.67
CA LEU A 405 -33.05 -35.76 5.43
C LEU A 405 -34.43 -36.44 5.53
N PRO A 406 -35.54 -35.74 5.87
CA PRO A 406 -36.87 -36.35 5.91
C PRO A 406 -37.42 -36.79 4.55
N LEU A 407 -36.81 -36.35 3.44
CA LEU A 407 -37.18 -36.72 2.07
C LEU A 407 -36.31 -37.85 1.52
N ALA A 408 -35.29 -38.29 2.26
CA ALA A 408 -34.41 -39.35 1.82
C ALA A 408 -35.15 -40.70 1.81
N PRO A 409 -35.10 -41.45 0.70
CA PRO A 409 -35.73 -42.76 0.62
C PRO A 409 -35.01 -43.74 1.54
N HIS A 410 -35.78 -44.48 2.34
CA HIS A 410 -35.34 -45.58 3.17
C HIS A 410 -36.08 -46.86 2.75
N HIS A 411 -35.46 -48.03 2.96
CA HIS A 411 -36.07 -49.32 2.63
C HIS A 411 -36.22 -50.15 3.90
N ASP A 412 -37.44 -50.19 4.45
CA ASP A 412 -37.74 -50.91 5.71
C ASP A 412 -38.10 -52.39 5.48
N GLY A 413 -38.16 -52.83 4.22
CA GLY A 413 -38.54 -54.19 3.85
C GLY A 413 -37.37 -55.17 3.93
N ALA A 414 -37.63 -56.39 4.40
CA ALA A 414 -36.63 -57.46 4.38
C ALA A 414 -36.26 -57.86 2.95
N HIS A 415 -34.99 -58.12 2.68
CA HIS A 415 -34.54 -58.62 1.37
C HIS A 415 -35.30 -59.94 1.05
N PRO A 416 -35.90 -60.11 -0.15
CA PRO A 416 -35.74 -59.32 -1.39
C PRO A 416 -36.84 -58.29 -1.68
N HIS A 417 -37.69 -57.93 -0.70
CA HIS A 417 -38.85 -57.05 -0.90
C HIS A 417 -38.70 -55.70 -0.16
N PRO A 418 -37.90 -54.75 -0.67
CA PRO A 418 -37.76 -53.44 -0.05
C PRO A 418 -39.07 -52.65 -0.15
N SER A 419 -39.58 -52.14 0.97
CA SER A 419 -40.70 -51.19 1.02
C SER A 419 -40.14 -49.77 1.16
N PRO A 420 -40.26 -48.90 0.15
CA PRO A 420 -39.77 -47.52 0.24
C PRO A 420 -40.63 -46.71 1.22
N SER A 421 -39.97 -46.12 2.21
CA SER A 421 -40.53 -45.20 3.19
C SER A 421 -39.62 -43.96 3.30
N ASN A 422 -40.14 -42.88 3.86
CA ASN A 422 -39.30 -41.75 4.24
C ASN A 422 -38.68 -42.04 5.62
N MET A 423 -37.46 -41.56 5.85
CA MET A 423 -36.88 -41.59 7.20
C MET A 423 -37.76 -40.80 8.18
N ALA A 424 -38.17 -41.44 9.27
CA ALA A 424 -38.89 -40.80 10.36
C ALA A 424 -37.89 -40.21 11.37
N PHE A 425 -38.05 -38.94 11.71
CA PHE A 425 -37.24 -38.23 12.69
C PHE A 425 -38.12 -37.67 13.80
N GLY A 426 -37.64 -37.72 15.04
CA GLY A 426 -38.25 -37.01 16.18
C GLY A 426 -38.14 -35.48 16.03
N PRO A 427 -38.80 -34.72 16.93
CA PRO A 427 -38.73 -33.26 16.92
C PRO A 427 -37.27 -32.78 16.95
N HIS A 428 -36.87 -31.97 15.97
CA HIS A 428 -35.51 -31.42 15.80
C HIS A 428 -34.38 -32.45 15.58
N GLU A 429 -34.67 -33.74 15.41
CA GLU A 429 -33.64 -34.77 15.24
C GLU A 429 -32.92 -34.63 13.89
N ALA A 430 -33.66 -34.38 12.81
CA ALA A 430 -33.08 -34.09 11.49
C ALA A 430 -32.20 -32.84 11.51
N GLU A 431 -32.61 -31.79 12.24
CA GLU A 431 -31.81 -30.57 12.44
C GLU A 431 -30.51 -30.86 13.18
N ALA A 432 -30.57 -31.67 14.25
CA ALA A 432 -29.40 -32.04 15.03
C ALA A 432 -28.40 -32.89 14.24
N ILE A 433 -28.88 -33.88 13.48
CA ILE A 433 -28.05 -34.70 12.60
C ILE A 433 -27.41 -33.83 11.51
N ALA A 434 -28.21 -33.01 10.84
CA ALA A 434 -27.72 -32.08 9.82
C ALA A 434 -26.66 -31.11 10.37
N TRP A 435 -26.84 -30.62 11.60
CA TRP A 435 -25.88 -29.76 12.27
C TRP A 435 -24.55 -30.47 12.56
N LYS A 436 -24.59 -31.74 12.97
CA LYS A 436 -23.38 -32.57 13.17
C LYS A 436 -22.66 -32.87 11.86
N ILE A 437 -23.38 -33.09 10.77
CA ILE A 437 -22.78 -33.26 9.44
C ILE A 437 -22.17 -31.93 8.97
N GLY A 438 -22.91 -30.82 9.11
CA GLY A 438 -22.43 -29.49 8.75
C GLY A 438 -21.21 -29.02 9.56
N ALA A 439 -20.96 -29.61 10.73
CA ALA A 439 -19.78 -29.32 11.54
C ALA A 439 -18.46 -29.65 10.82
N PHE A 440 -18.45 -30.42 9.73
CA PHE A 440 -17.25 -30.62 8.91
C PHE A 440 -16.96 -29.47 7.92
N LEU A 441 -17.90 -28.54 7.76
CA LEU A 441 -17.86 -27.48 6.76
C LEU A 441 -17.52 -26.10 7.35
N HIS A 442 -17.34 -25.99 8.67
CA HIS A 442 -16.90 -24.73 9.29
C HIS A 442 -15.43 -24.44 8.96
N ASP A 443 -15.07 -23.16 8.84
CA ASP A 443 -13.71 -22.71 8.57
C ASP A 443 -13.13 -21.92 9.75
N PRO A 444 -12.52 -22.60 10.74
CA PRO A 444 -11.93 -21.92 11.89
C PRO A 444 -10.68 -21.12 11.51
N SER A 445 -9.99 -21.48 10.42
CA SER A 445 -8.83 -20.75 9.90
C SER A 445 -9.22 -19.38 9.32
N ALA A 446 -10.33 -19.29 8.58
CA ALA A 446 -10.82 -18.03 8.03
C ALA A 446 -11.16 -17.02 9.13
N ALA A 447 -11.79 -17.47 10.24
CA ALA A 447 -12.09 -16.59 11.38
C ALA A 447 -10.82 -15.97 11.95
N VAL A 448 -9.77 -16.79 12.12
CA VAL A 448 -8.49 -16.36 12.65
C VAL A 448 -7.74 -15.45 11.67
N ALA A 449 -7.76 -15.78 10.37
CA ALA A 449 -7.15 -14.97 9.33
C ALA A 449 -7.77 -13.57 9.24
N ALA A 450 -9.09 -13.45 9.37
CA ALA A 450 -9.77 -12.15 9.40
C ALA A 450 -9.38 -11.30 10.62
N ILE A 451 -9.09 -11.93 11.77
CA ILE A 451 -8.53 -11.22 12.94
C ILE A 451 -7.10 -10.78 12.68
N ASP A 452 -6.27 -11.64 12.08
CA ASP A 452 -4.89 -11.32 11.72
C ASP A 452 -4.83 -10.17 10.67
N GLU A 453 -5.83 -10.09 9.78
CA GLU A 453 -5.97 -9.01 8.81
C GLU A 453 -6.31 -7.66 9.48
N TYR A 454 -7.17 -7.67 10.51
CA TYR A 454 -7.52 -6.47 11.26
C TYR A 454 -6.42 -6.04 12.25
N LEU A 455 -5.88 -6.97 13.04
CA LEU A 455 -4.79 -6.74 13.99
C LEU A 455 -3.47 -7.21 13.37
N ILE A 456 -2.83 -6.30 12.63
CA ILE A 456 -1.63 -6.58 11.84
C ILE A 456 -0.43 -6.96 12.74
N GLY A 457 -0.22 -6.21 13.83
CA GLY A 457 0.96 -6.35 14.68
C GLY A 457 0.85 -7.49 15.70
N ASP A 458 1.99 -8.00 16.15
CA ASP A 458 2.03 -9.00 17.23
C ASP A 458 1.81 -8.36 18.61
N ALA A 459 0.54 -8.14 18.93
CA ALA A 459 0.09 -7.60 20.21
C ALA A 459 -0.53 -8.70 21.09
N GLN A 460 -0.47 -8.48 22.41
CA GLN A 460 -1.17 -9.33 23.38
C GLN A 460 -2.68 -9.38 23.08
N LEU A 461 -3.28 -8.23 22.72
CA LEU A 461 -4.67 -8.14 22.29
C LEU A 461 -4.98 -9.10 21.12
N ARG A 462 -4.11 -9.16 20.10
CA ARG A 462 -4.29 -10.05 18.94
C ARG A 462 -4.31 -11.52 19.35
N ARG A 463 -3.32 -11.95 20.14
CA ARG A 463 -3.25 -13.33 20.64
C ARG A 463 -4.49 -13.69 21.45
N ARG A 464 -4.98 -12.74 22.26
CA ARG A 464 -6.21 -12.89 23.04
C ARG A 464 -7.46 -13.08 22.20
N VAL A 465 -7.67 -12.19 21.26
CA VAL A 465 -8.83 -12.25 20.36
C VAL A 465 -8.78 -13.52 19.50
N ARG A 466 -7.62 -13.85 18.92
CA ARG A 466 -7.41 -15.05 18.10
C ARG A 466 -7.76 -16.35 18.85
N ALA A 467 -7.25 -16.51 20.07
CA ALA A 467 -7.53 -17.70 20.88
C ALA A 467 -9.02 -17.81 21.24
N ALA A 468 -9.64 -16.69 21.61
CA ALA A 468 -11.06 -16.65 21.94
C ALA A 468 -11.94 -17.00 20.71
N VAL A 469 -11.71 -16.33 19.57
CA VAL A 469 -12.47 -16.56 18.33
C VAL A 469 -12.31 -18.00 17.85
N GLY A 470 -11.08 -18.52 17.79
CA GLY A 470 -10.82 -19.90 17.37
C GLY A 470 -11.51 -20.93 18.26
N HIS A 471 -11.48 -20.74 19.59
CA HIS A 471 -12.18 -21.63 20.52
C HIS A 471 -13.69 -21.53 20.39
N PHE A 472 -14.24 -20.32 20.22
CA PHE A 472 -15.67 -20.11 20.03
C PHE A 472 -16.17 -20.78 18.75
N VAL A 473 -15.54 -20.54 17.60
CA VAL A 473 -15.96 -21.11 16.31
C VAL A 473 -15.92 -22.64 16.37
N LYS A 474 -14.84 -23.23 16.89
CA LYS A 474 -14.72 -24.68 17.06
C LYS A 474 -15.80 -25.24 17.99
N THR A 475 -16.08 -24.56 19.10
CA THR A 475 -17.07 -25.00 20.07
C THR A 475 -18.49 -24.87 19.52
N ALA A 476 -18.80 -23.75 18.88
CA ALA A 476 -20.06 -23.50 18.19
C ALA A 476 -20.32 -24.57 17.14
N ALA A 477 -19.32 -24.90 16.32
CA ALA A 477 -19.48 -25.88 15.25
C ALA A 477 -19.68 -27.32 15.76
N THR A 478 -18.82 -27.76 16.70
CA THR A 478 -18.71 -29.18 17.05
C THR A 478 -19.54 -29.60 18.26
N ARG A 479 -19.79 -28.66 19.20
CA ARG A 479 -20.39 -29.00 20.49
C ARG A 479 -21.86 -28.66 20.62
N THR A 480 -22.41 -27.86 19.72
CA THR A 480 -23.85 -27.57 19.69
C THR A 480 -24.60 -28.56 18.79
N SER A 481 -25.92 -28.62 18.94
CA SER A 481 -26.85 -29.39 18.08
C SER A 481 -27.68 -28.50 17.16
N SER A 482 -27.62 -27.18 17.31
CA SER A 482 -28.42 -26.27 16.49
C SER A 482 -27.88 -24.85 16.52
N ASN A 483 -28.29 -24.04 15.53
CA ASN A 483 -28.01 -22.61 15.55
C ASN A 483 -28.65 -21.89 16.74
N ARG A 484 -29.74 -22.43 17.31
CA ARG A 484 -30.40 -21.86 18.50
C ARG A 484 -29.49 -21.90 19.72
N GLU A 485 -28.70 -22.95 19.88
CA GLU A 485 -27.71 -23.07 20.96
C GLU A 485 -26.51 -22.14 20.75
N VAL A 486 -26.12 -21.88 19.50
CA VAL A 486 -25.02 -20.96 19.19
C VAL A 486 -25.42 -19.50 19.44
N VAL A 487 -26.58 -19.11 18.91
CA VAL A 487 -27.08 -17.74 18.97
C VAL A 487 -27.70 -17.42 20.34
N GLY A 488 -28.15 -18.44 21.06
CA GLY A 488 -28.71 -18.31 22.39
C GLY A 488 -30.22 -18.27 22.46
N GLY A 489 -30.75 -18.80 23.55
CA GLY A 489 -32.15 -18.61 23.96
C GLY A 489 -32.39 -17.22 24.57
N MET A 490 -33.65 -16.81 24.62
CA MET A 490 -34.06 -15.61 25.34
C MET A 490 -34.08 -15.89 26.84
N ALA A 491 -33.35 -15.12 27.63
CA ALA A 491 -33.31 -15.23 29.09
C ALA A 491 -33.43 -13.84 29.73
N SER A 492 -34.05 -13.79 30.90
CA SER A 492 -34.12 -12.55 31.68
C SER A 492 -32.79 -12.35 32.41
N VAL A 493 -32.03 -11.33 32.02
CA VAL A 493 -30.78 -10.92 32.67
C VAL A 493 -30.98 -9.50 33.19
N GLY A 494 -30.97 -9.32 34.52
CA GLY A 494 -31.21 -8.02 35.14
C GLY A 494 -32.61 -7.43 34.90
N GLY A 495 -33.62 -8.28 34.62
CA GLY A 495 -35.01 -7.84 34.36
C GLY A 495 -35.31 -7.51 32.90
N VAL A 496 -34.33 -7.57 32.00
CA VAL A 496 -34.50 -7.40 30.55
C VAL A 496 -34.38 -8.75 29.87
N MET A 497 -35.27 -9.04 28.92
CA MET A 497 -35.20 -10.25 28.10
C MET A 497 -34.13 -10.07 27.01
N VAL A 498 -33.02 -10.80 27.15
CA VAL A 498 -31.86 -10.72 26.25
C VAL A 498 -31.55 -12.10 25.69
N ARG A 499 -31.02 -12.14 24.48
CA ARG A 499 -30.51 -13.37 23.90
C ARG A 499 -29.14 -13.68 24.50
N VAL A 500 -28.98 -14.84 25.10
CA VAL A 500 -27.72 -15.26 25.75
C VAL A 500 -26.98 -16.25 24.84
N PRO A 501 -25.98 -15.80 24.06
CA PRO A 501 -25.27 -16.65 23.11
C PRO A 501 -24.47 -17.74 23.83
N LEU A 502 -23.94 -18.67 23.04
CA LEU A 502 -23.15 -19.79 23.57
C LEU A 502 -22.05 -19.33 24.55
N GLN A 503 -22.20 -19.75 25.81
CA GLN A 503 -21.22 -19.53 26.87
C GLN A 503 -20.24 -20.71 26.92
N CYS A 504 -19.13 -20.58 26.20
CA CYS A 504 -18.13 -21.65 26.08
C CYS A 504 -16.81 -21.37 26.80
N PHE A 505 -16.73 -20.27 27.55
CA PHE A 505 -15.55 -19.87 28.31
C PHE A 505 -15.82 -20.05 29.81
N ALA A 506 -14.90 -20.73 30.49
CA ALA A 506 -14.94 -20.92 31.93
C ALA A 506 -14.00 -19.93 32.62
N VAL A 507 -14.47 -19.29 33.69
CA VAL A 507 -13.69 -18.35 34.50
C VAL A 507 -13.26 -19.04 35.79
N ARG A 508 -11.94 -19.14 36.02
CA ARG A 508 -11.36 -19.76 37.23
C ARG A 508 -11.19 -18.75 38.37
N GLY A 509 -11.74 -19.04 39.53
CA GLY A 509 -11.58 -18.24 40.75
C GLY A 509 -10.27 -18.51 41.50
N SER A 510 -10.01 -17.69 42.52
CA SER A 510 -8.83 -17.77 43.41
C SER A 510 -8.68 -19.09 44.16
N GLY A 511 -9.75 -19.89 44.30
CA GLY A 511 -9.75 -21.24 44.89
C GLY A 511 -9.65 -22.39 43.87
N GLY A 512 -9.32 -22.10 42.61
CA GLY A 512 -9.16 -23.11 41.56
C GLY A 512 -10.45 -23.69 40.96
N ARG A 513 -11.62 -23.37 41.54
CA ARG A 513 -12.96 -23.71 41.04
C ARG A 513 -13.43 -22.74 39.95
N VAL A 514 -14.28 -23.22 39.04
CA VAL A 514 -14.94 -22.37 38.03
C VAL A 514 -16.03 -21.54 38.72
N VAL A 515 -15.99 -20.23 38.55
CA VAL A 515 -16.89 -19.26 39.20
C VAL A 515 -18.03 -18.83 38.28
N GLY A 516 -17.86 -18.99 36.96
CA GLY A 516 -18.89 -18.66 35.98
C GLY A 516 -18.51 -19.08 34.57
N MET A 517 -19.50 -19.03 33.68
CA MET A 517 -19.36 -19.23 32.24
C MET A 517 -19.67 -17.93 31.50
N THR A 518 -18.87 -17.61 30.48
CA THR A 518 -19.01 -16.38 29.68
C THR A 518 -19.01 -16.68 28.19
N GLY A 519 -19.55 -15.75 27.39
CA GLY A 519 -19.58 -15.83 25.94
C GLY A 519 -18.36 -15.17 25.29
N VAL A 520 -18.24 -15.35 23.98
CA VAL A 520 -17.13 -14.74 23.21
C VAL A 520 -17.18 -13.22 23.29
N ARG A 521 -18.36 -12.63 23.33
CA ARG A 521 -18.51 -11.17 23.33
C ARG A 521 -17.92 -10.58 24.61
N GLU A 522 -18.25 -11.13 25.77
CA GLU A 522 -17.72 -10.68 27.07
C GLU A 522 -16.19 -10.85 27.16
N VAL A 523 -15.65 -11.94 26.63
CA VAL A 523 -14.19 -12.17 26.55
C VAL A 523 -13.50 -11.12 25.68
N ILE A 524 -14.09 -10.79 24.53
CA ILE A 524 -13.53 -9.80 23.59
C ILE A 524 -13.63 -8.39 24.16
N HIS A 525 -14.75 -8.03 24.79
CA HIS A 525 -14.88 -6.75 25.47
C HIS A 525 -13.90 -6.62 26.63
N ARG A 526 -13.70 -7.69 27.41
CA ARG A 526 -12.68 -7.67 28.44
C ARG A 526 -11.27 -7.46 27.88
N ALA A 527 -10.92 -8.12 26.77
CA ALA A 527 -9.63 -7.90 26.11
C ALA A 527 -9.45 -6.43 25.65
N ARG A 528 -10.51 -5.81 25.11
CA ARG A 528 -10.52 -4.40 24.72
C ARG A 528 -10.37 -3.46 25.91
N LEU A 529 -11.05 -3.75 27.03
CA LEU A 529 -10.94 -2.97 28.26
C LEU A 529 -9.55 -3.05 28.89
N ASP A 530 -8.95 -4.25 28.96
CA ASP A 530 -7.59 -4.42 29.46
C ASP A 530 -6.59 -3.57 28.63
N GLU A 531 -6.73 -3.60 27.30
CA GLU A 531 -5.92 -2.79 26.40
C GLU A 531 -6.16 -1.28 26.63
N ALA A 532 -7.42 -0.87 26.70
CA ALA A 532 -7.80 0.53 26.91
C ALA A 532 -7.24 1.09 28.22
N VAL A 533 -7.34 0.33 29.31
CA VAL A 533 -6.79 0.69 30.63
C VAL A 533 -5.27 0.79 30.55
N SER A 534 -4.60 -0.15 29.88
CA SER A 534 -3.13 -0.13 29.75
C SER A 534 -2.61 1.10 28.99
N CYS A 535 -3.40 1.63 28.05
CA CYS A 535 -3.03 2.76 27.19
C CYS A 535 -3.63 4.10 27.63
N GLY A 536 -4.53 4.11 28.62
CA GLY A 536 -5.26 5.31 29.06
C GLY A 536 -6.34 5.76 28.08
N VAL A 537 -6.90 4.85 27.30
CA VAL A 537 -8.03 5.11 26.39
C VAL A 537 -9.34 5.10 27.18
N VAL A 538 -10.21 6.06 26.90
CA VAL A 538 -11.54 6.19 27.52
C VAL A 538 -12.59 6.11 26.42
N GLY A 539 -13.81 5.66 26.77
CA GLY A 539 -14.94 5.64 25.84
C GLY A 539 -15.06 4.35 25.02
N VAL A 540 -14.39 3.27 25.41
CA VAL A 540 -14.58 1.94 24.80
C VAL A 540 -15.91 1.36 25.30
N VAL A 541 -16.92 1.41 24.44
CA VAL A 541 -18.25 0.86 24.75
C VAL A 541 -18.30 -0.62 24.39
N LYS A 542 -19.06 -1.39 25.16
CA LYS A 542 -19.28 -2.83 24.95
C LYS A 542 -19.75 -3.13 23.53
N GLY A 543 -20.61 -2.28 22.95
CA GLY A 543 -21.12 -2.38 21.58
C GLY A 543 -22.19 -3.46 21.38
N PHE A 544 -22.27 -4.44 22.29
CA PHE A 544 -23.32 -5.44 22.37
C PHE A 544 -23.92 -5.46 23.77
N ASN A 545 -25.23 -5.67 23.88
CA ASN A 545 -25.94 -5.72 25.17
C ASN A 545 -25.63 -4.49 26.06
N GLU A 546 -25.67 -3.27 25.50
CA GLU A 546 -25.31 -2.03 26.20
C GLU A 546 -26.07 -1.81 27.52
N HIS A 547 -27.28 -2.37 27.62
CA HIS A 547 -28.15 -2.32 28.79
C HIS A 547 -27.68 -3.19 29.97
N LEU A 548 -26.69 -4.09 29.79
CA LEU A 548 -26.18 -4.99 30.85
C LEU A 548 -24.90 -4.49 31.53
N GLY A 549 -24.33 -3.36 31.10
CA GLY A 549 -23.07 -2.84 31.63
C GLY A 549 -21.89 -3.81 31.51
N ASP A 550 -20.85 -3.58 32.31
CA ASP A 550 -19.56 -4.33 32.24
C ASP A 550 -19.40 -5.40 33.34
N HIS A 551 -20.43 -5.65 34.16
CA HIS A 551 -20.33 -6.55 35.32
C HIS A 551 -19.99 -8.00 34.96
N ASP A 552 -20.48 -8.48 33.82
CA ASP A 552 -20.22 -9.81 33.26
C ASP A 552 -18.82 -9.94 32.63
N CYS A 553 -18.07 -8.84 32.51
CA CYS A 553 -16.72 -8.78 31.94
C CYS A 553 -15.63 -8.67 33.02
N GLN A 554 -15.97 -8.82 34.31
CA GLN A 554 -15.03 -8.66 35.42
C GLN A 554 -14.26 -9.97 35.72
N PHE A 555 -13.23 -10.26 34.93
CA PHE A 555 -12.31 -11.38 35.15
C PHE A 555 -10.93 -11.10 34.54
N ALA A 556 -9.89 -11.78 35.02
CA ALA A 556 -8.55 -11.67 34.42
C ALA A 556 -8.39 -12.67 33.26
N CYS A 557 -7.73 -12.28 32.16
CA CYS A 557 -7.55 -13.18 31.01
C CYS A 557 -6.85 -14.50 31.36
N ARG A 558 -5.90 -14.49 32.31
CA ARG A 558 -5.24 -15.70 32.84
C ARG A 558 -6.20 -16.71 33.52
N GLN A 559 -7.39 -16.25 33.93
CA GLN A 559 -8.43 -17.09 34.53
C GLN A 559 -9.32 -17.76 33.47
N LEU A 560 -9.18 -17.39 32.21
CA LEU A 560 -9.97 -17.96 31.12
C LEU A 560 -9.47 -19.34 30.74
N GLY A 561 -10.42 -20.26 30.66
CA GLY A 561 -10.19 -21.58 30.12
C GLY A 561 -11.45 -22.16 29.53
N ARG A 562 -11.42 -23.48 29.37
CA ARG A 562 -12.56 -24.28 28.95
C ARG A 562 -12.68 -25.48 29.87
N ILE A 563 -13.89 -26.01 29.99
CA ILE A 563 -14.12 -27.28 30.65
C ILE A 563 -13.98 -28.39 29.59
N ASP A 564 -13.08 -29.33 29.84
CA ASP A 564 -12.97 -30.54 29.05
C ASP A 564 -14.16 -31.47 29.36
N ARG A 565 -14.89 -31.89 28.34
CA ARG A 565 -16.14 -32.65 28.54
C ARG A 565 -15.90 -34.11 28.94
N LYS A 566 -14.72 -34.68 28.62
CA LYS A 566 -14.39 -36.07 28.95
C LYS A 566 -13.92 -36.19 30.40
N THR A 567 -13.19 -35.19 30.88
CA THR A 567 -12.57 -35.20 32.21
C THR A 567 -13.27 -34.30 33.22
N GLY A 568 -14.09 -33.35 32.77
CA GLY A 568 -14.68 -32.30 33.61
C GLY A 568 -13.67 -31.27 34.10
N LEU A 569 -12.41 -31.37 33.67
CA LEU A 569 -11.31 -30.55 34.17
C LEU A 569 -11.20 -29.22 33.43
N PHE A 570 -10.70 -28.22 34.14
CA PHE A 570 -10.39 -26.91 33.59
C PHE A 570 -9.10 -26.99 32.76
N VAL A 571 -9.16 -26.53 31.52
CA VAL A 571 -8.02 -26.38 30.61
C VAL A 571 -7.85 -24.91 30.30
N ALA A 572 -6.70 -24.33 30.68
CA ALA A 572 -6.39 -22.93 30.39
C ALA A 572 -6.38 -22.69 28.88
N LEU A 573 -6.84 -21.51 28.45
CA LEU A 573 -6.81 -21.14 27.04
C LEU A 573 -5.42 -20.69 26.54
N GLY A 574 -4.44 -20.53 27.45
CA GLY A 574 -3.07 -20.18 27.10
C GLY A 574 -2.93 -18.78 26.48
N ILE A 575 -3.63 -17.81 27.05
CA ILE A 575 -3.82 -16.47 26.46
C ILE A 575 -2.98 -15.37 27.13
N ASP A 576 -1.87 -15.75 27.76
CA ASP A 576 -0.97 -14.80 28.43
C ASP A 576 -0.12 -13.98 27.45
#